data_AF-A0A0X1KLT0-F1
#
_entry.id   AF-A0A0X1KLT0-F1
#
_cell.length_a   1.000
_cell.length_b   1.000
_cell.length_c   1.000
_cell.angle_alpha   90.00
_cell.angle_beta   90.00
_cell.angle_gamma   90.00
#
_symmetry.space_group_name_H-M   'P 1'
#
loop_
_entity.id
_entity.type
_entity.pdbx_description
1 polymer ?
#
loop_
_entity_poly.entity_id
_entity_poly.type
_entity_poly.pdbx_seq_one_letter_code
_entity_poly.pdbx_strand_id
1 'polypeptide(L)'
;MKVGELLELVEEAIGDLKVAIVANQTRSFESPYTSLEFTQRAVELQEDLEELVKLRDRLLKIDPETDAEEIFEKTELEKLIEYLTLLRESKSYLY
;
A
#
# COMPACT_ATOMS: atom_id res chain seq x y z
N MET A 1 2.44 -11.95 -14.71
CA MET A 1 3.47 -10.98 -14.31
C MET A 1 4.51 -11.69 -13.47
N LYS A 2 5.74 -11.21 -13.46
CA LYS A 2 6.82 -11.77 -12.64
C LYS A 2 6.72 -11.31 -11.19
N VAL A 3 7.21 -12.13 -10.27
CA VAL A 3 7.28 -11.77 -8.84
C VAL A 3 8.11 -10.51 -8.63
N GLY A 4 9.17 -10.31 -9.42
CA GLY A 4 9.94 -9.06 -9.41
C GLY A 4 9.09 -7.83 -9.76
N GLU A 5 8.26 -7.91 -10.81
CA GLU A 5 7.35 -6.82 -11.20
C GLU A 5 6.30 -6.55 -10.10
N LEU A 6 5.79 -7.59 -9.46
CA LEU A 6 4.85 -7.45 -8.34
C LEU A 6 5.52 -6.80 -7.12
N LEU A 7 6.77 -7.17 -6.83
CA LEU A 7 7.55 -6.59 -5.75
C LEU A 7 7.77 -5.09 -5.97
N GLU A 8 8.10 -4.66 -7.19
CA GLU A 8 8.23 -3.25 -7.54
C GLU A 8 6.94 -2.45 -7.28
N LEU A 9 5.77 -2.99 -7.66
CA LEU A 9 4.48 -2.35 -7.37
C LEU A 9 4.21 -2.23 -5.87
N VAL A 10 4.56 -3.26 -5.09
CA VAL A 10 4.41 -3.24 -3.64
C VAL A 10 5.35 -2.21 -3.01
N GLU A 11 6.59 -2.10 -3.48
CA GLU A 11 7.54 -1.09 -2.97
C GLU A 11 7.11 0.34 -3.30
N GLU A 12 6.58 0.58 -4.50
CA GLU A 12 5.98 1.87 -4.88
C GLU A 12 4.83 2.22 -3.92
N ALA A 13 3.87 1.30 -3.75
CA ALA A 13 2.71 1.51 -2.86
C ALA A 13 3.11 1.74 -1.40
N ILE A 14 4.14 1.06 -0.89
CA ILE A 14 4.70 1.29 0.45
C ILE A 14 5.24 2.72 0.58
N GLY A 15 5.98 3.20 -0.43
CA GLY A 15 6.49 4.57 -0.46
C GLY A 15 5.35 5.58 -0.37
N ASP A 16 4.27 5.31 -1.09
CA ASP A 16 3.11 6.19 -1.22
C ASP A 16 2.31 6.29 0.06
N LEU A 17 2.04 5.13 0.69
CA LEU A 17 1.37 5.08 1.99
C LEU A 17 2.16 5.84 3.05
N LYS A 18 3.49 5.74 3.07
CA LYS A 18 4.31 6.52 4.02
C LYS A 18 4.13 8.02 3.84
N VAL A 19 4.08 8.50 2.59
CA VAL A 19 3.82 9.92 2.31
C VAL A 19 2.41 10.30 2.79
N ALA A 20 1.40 9.48 2.50
CA ALA A 20 0.01 9.73 2.91
C ALA A 20 -0.14 9.75 4.44
N ILE A 21 0.50 8.84 5.17
CA ILE A 21 0.51 8.81 6.63
C ILE A 21 1.06 10.12 7.20
N VAL A 22 2.22 10.57 6.71
CA VAL A 22 2.85 11.82 7.17
C VAL A 22 1.97 13.03 6.85
N ALA A 23 1.33 13.05 5.68
CA ALA A 23 0.39 14.11 5.32
C ALA A 23 -0.81 14.16 6.30
N ASN A 24 -1.46 13.02 6.56
CA ASN A 24 -2.59 12.95 7.50
C ASN A 24 -2.17 13.32 8.93
N GLN A 25 -1.02 12.83 9.40
CA GLN A 25 -0.48 13.22 10.70
C GLN A 25 -0.24 14.73 10.79
N THR A 26 0.27 15.35 9.74
CA THR A 26 0.46 16.81 9.70
C THR A 26 -0.88 17.54 9.76
N ARG A 27 -1.88 17.09 8.99
CA ARG A 27 -3.23 17.67 8.96
C ARG A 27 -4.00 17.50 10.27
N SER A 28 -3.66 16.48 11.07
CA SER A 28 -4.23 16.31 12.40
C SER A 28 -3.99 17.51 13.34
N PHE A 29 -2.98 18.34 13.04
CA PHE A 29 -2.67 19.56 13.80
C PHE A 29 -3.30 20.84 13.22
N GLU A 30 -3.97 20.78 12.06
CA GLU A 30 -4.54 21.97 11.40
C GLU A 30 -5.77 22.52 12.13
N SER A 31 -6.63 21.64 12.67
CA SER A 31 -7.86 22.03 13.35
C SER A 31 -8.35 20.95 14.33
N PRO A 32 -8.79 21.32 15.55
CA PRO A 32 -9.38 20.38 16.50
C PRO A 32 -10.63 19.65 15.96
N TYR A 33 -11.36 20.25 15.03
CA TYR A 33 -12.61 19.70 14.50
C TYR A 33 -12.39 18.52 13.52
N THR A 34 -11.25 18.50 12.84
CA THR A 34 -10.87 17.45 11.86
C THR A 34 -9.70 16.59 12.34
N SER A 35 -9.09 16.95 13.47
CA SER A 35 -7.93 16.25 14.05
C SER A 35 -8.19 14.75 14.26
N LEU A 36 -9.39 14.40 14.76
CA LEU A 36 -9.76 13.00 14.99
C LEU A 36 -9.86 12.21 13.67
N GLU A 37 -10.47 12.78 12.64
CA GLU A 37 -10.61 12.15 11.32
C GLU A 37 -9.24 11.87 10.70
N PHE A 38 -8.35 12.87 10.68
CA PHE A 38 -6.99 12.69 10.16
C PHE A 38 -6.15 11.71 10.99
N THR A 39 -6.35 11.68 12.31
CA THR A 39 -5.67 10.71 13.17
C THR A 39 -6.15 9.29 12.89
N GLN A 40 -7.47 9.08 12.78
CA GLN A 40 -8.05 7.78 12.42
C GLN A 40 -7.55 7.33 11.05
N ARG A 41 -7.55 8.23 10.07
CA ARG A 41 -7.04 7.91 8.73
C ARG A 41 -5.56 7.55 8.73
N ALA A 42 -4.73 8.24 9.50
CA ALA A 42 -3.32 7.90 9.65
C ALA A 42 -3.11 6.51 10.28
N VAL A 43 -3.99 6.08 11.21
CA VAL A 43 -3.96 4.73 11.80
C VAL A 43 -4.35 3.67 10.77
N GLU A 44 -5.44 3.87 10.03
CA GLU A 44 -5.87 2.95 8.95
C GLU A 44 -4.75 2.75 7.91
N LEU A 45 -4.10 3.84 7.49
CA LEU A 45 -2.99 3.77 6.54
C LEU A 45 -1.75 3.06 7.12
N GLN A 46 -1.55 3.11 8.44
CA GLN A 46 -0.47 2.35 9.11
C GLN A 46 -0.75 0.84 9.09
N GLU A 47 -2.00 0.42 9.29
CA GLU A 47 -2.40 -0.99 9.20
C GLU A 47 -2.17 -1.52 7.77
N ASP A 48 -2.62 -0.79 6.74
CA ASP A 48 -2.37 -1.11 5.34
C ASP A 48 -0.86 -1.22 5.03
N LEU A 49 -0.06 -0.28 5.55
CA LEU A 49 1.39 -0.29 5.38
C LEU A 49 2.03 -1.54 6.00
N GLU A 50 1.58 -1.97 7.18
CA GLU A 50 2.08 -3.19 7.82
C GLU A 50 1.78 -4.44 6.98
N GLU A 51 0.59 -4.51 6.37
CA GLU A 51 0.22 -5.61 5.48
C GLU A 51 1.10 -5.64 4.22
N LEU A 52 1.31 -4.49 3.58
CA LEU A 52 2.19 -4.41 2.40
C LEU A 52 3.64 -4.75 2.74
N VAL A 53 4.13 -4.35 3.92
CA VAL A 53 5.48 -4.73 4.39
C VAL A 53 5.60 -6.24 4.57
N LYS A 54 4.59 -6.90 5.17
CA LYS A 54 4.56 -8.37 5.28
C LYS A 54 4.53 -9.04 3.91
N LEU A 55 3.77 -8.48 2.96
CA LEU A 55 3.71 -8.97 1.59
C LEU A 55 5.08 -8.85 0.91
N ARG A 56 5.72 -7.68 0.97
CA ARG A 56 7.09 -7.46 0.46
C ARG A 56 8.06 -8.49 1.02
N ASP A 57 8.05 -8.70 2.34
CA ASP A 57 8.95 -9.65 3.00
C ASP A 57 8.69 -11.10 2.59
N ARG A 58 7.46 -11.43 2.18
CA ARG A 58 7.10 -12.73 1.59
C ARG A 58 7.61 -12.84 0.15
N LEU A 59 7.40 -11.82 -0.67
CA LEU A 59 7.85 -11.76 -2.06
C LEU A 59 9.37 -11.78 -2.19
N LEU A 60 10.12 -11.14 -1.28
CA LEU A 60 11.58 -11.16 -1.26
C LEU A 60 12.20 -12.55 -1.03
N LYS A 61 11.42 -13.52 -0.54
CA LYS A 61 11.88 -14.91 -0.32
C LYS A 61 11.66 -15.79 -1.55
N ILE A 62 10.99 -15.27 -2.57
CA ILE A 62 10.63 -15.95 -3.79
C ILE A 62 11.59 -15.52 -4.90
N ASP A 63 11.87 -16.42 -5.84
CA ASP A 63 12.69 -16.10 -7.01
C ASP A 63 11.98 -15.04 -7.89
N PRO A 64 12.62 -13.90 -8.21
CA PRO A 64 11.97 -12.80 -8.95
C PRO A 64 11.43 -13.18 -10.32
N GLU A 65 12.03 -14.19 -10.96
CA GLU A 65 11.63 -14.70 -12.29
C GLU A 65 10.45 -15.67 -12.25
N THR A 66 10.02 -16.07 -11.04
CA THR A 66 8.83 -16.90 -10.85
C THR A 66 7.59 -16.13 -11.30
N ASP A 67 6.66 -16.81 -11.96
CA ASP A 67 5.38 -16.21 -12.31
C ASP A 67 4.50 -16.09 -11.06
N ALA A 68 3.96 -14.89 -10.80
CA ALA A 68 3.14 -14.65 -9.61
C ALA A 68 1.88 -15.54 -9.55
N GLU A 69 1.38 -15.99 -10.70
CA GLU A 69 0.27 -16.93 -10.82
C GLU A 69 0.58 -18.34 -10.29
N GLU A 70 1.86 -18.68 -10.10
CA GLU A 70 2.27 -19.94 -9.46
C GLU A 70 2.16 -19.89 -7.93
N ILE A 71 2.01 -18.69 -7.36
CA ILE A 71 2.09 -18.43 -5.92
C ILE A 71 0.76 -17.95 -5.36
N PHE A 72 0.07 -17.12 -6.13
CA PHE A 72 -1.24 -16.56 -5.78
C PHE A 72 -2.31 -17.17 -6.66
N GLU A 73 -3.50 -17.37 -6.09
CA GLU A 73 -4.66 -17.68 -6.92
C GLU A 73 -4.90 -16.51 -7.88
N LYS A 74 -5.24 -16.79 -9.14
CA LYS A 74 -5.44 -15.75 -10.17
C LYS A 74 -6.35 -14.61 -9.71
N THR A 75 -7.47 -14.95 -9.08
CA THR A 75 -8.45 -13.99 -8.56
C THR A 75 -7.88 -13.14 -7.40
N GLU A 76 -7.02 -13.73 -6.57
CA GLU A 76 -6.34 -13.02 -5.47
C GLU A 76 -5.29 -12.05 -6.03
N LEU A 77 -4.52 -12.49 -7.01
CA LEU A 77 -3.52 -11.67 -7.69
C LEU A 77 -4.16 -10.47 -8.40
N GLU A 78 -5.26 -10.68 -9.12
CA GLU A 78 -6.00 -9.60 -9.78
C GLU A 78 -6.48 -8.55 -8.77
N LYS A 79 -7.04 -8.97 -7.64
CA LYS A 79 -7.48 -8.06 -6.56
C LYS A 79 -6.32 -7.30 -5.92
N LEU A 80 -5.19 -7.97 -5.72
CA LEU A 80 -3.99 -7.33 -5.18
C LEU A 80 -3.48 -6.24 -6.12
N ILE A 81 -3.41 -6.52 -7.42
CA ILE A 81 -3.00 -5.53 -8.42
C ILE A 81 -3.98 -4.37 -8.48
N GLU A 82 -5.28 -4.63 -8.43
CA GLU A 82 -6.32 -3.60 -8.39
C GLU A 82 -6.15 -2.71 -7.15
N TYR A 83 -5.95 -3.31 -5.97
CA TYR A 83 -5.71 -2.57 -4.73
C TYR A 83 -4.45 -1.69 -4.80
N LEU A 84 -3.32 -2.24 -5.26
CA LEU A 84 -2.07 -1.48 -5.45
C LEU A 84 -2.25 -0.34 -6.47
N THR A 85 -3.03 -0.56 -7.52
CA THR A 85 -3.35 0.46 -8.52
C THR A 85 -4.21 1.56 -7.92
N LEU A 86 -5.23 1.22 -7.13
CA LEU A 86 -6.08 2.19 -6.45
C LEU A 86 -5.29 3.02 -5.44
N LEU A 87 -4.37 2.42 -4.70
CA LEU A 87 -3.45 3.16 -3.82
C LEU A 87 -2.64 4.18 -4.62
N ARG A 88 -2.10 3.79 -5.78
CA ARG A 88 -1.34 4.69 -6.66
C ARG A 88 -2.21 5.81 -7.24
N GLU A 89 -3.45 5.54 -7.63
CA GLU A 89 -4.36 6.54 -8.21
C GLU A 89 -4.93 7.50 -7.17
N SER A 90 -5.14 7.02 -5.94
CA SER A 90 -5.61 7.83 -4.81
C SER A 90 -4.68 9.00 -4.46
N LYS A 91 -3.40 8.94 -4.91
CA LYS A 91 -2.43 10.05 -4.88
C LYS A 91 -2.91 11.36 -5.49
N SER A 92 -3.98 11.35 -6.28
CA SER A 92 -4.30 12.52 -7.09
C SER A 92 -4.95 13.64 -6.28
N TYR A 93 -5.92 13.41 -5.38
CA TYR A 93 -6.65 14.53 -4.75
C TYR A 93 -7.37 14.27 -3.40
N LEU A 94 -7.17 13.14 -2.73
CA LEU A 94 -8.02 12.77 -1.57
C LEU A 94 -7.22 12.20 -0.39
N TYR A 95 -6.34 12.99 0.22
CA TYR A 95 -5.90 12.80 1.60
C TYR A 95 -5.73 14.11 2.33
#